data_AF-A0A6A5SXD9-F1
#
_entry.id   AF-A0A6A5SXD9-F1
#
_cell.length_a   1.000
_cell.length_b   1.000
_cell.length_c   1.000
_cell.angle_alpha   90.00
_cell.angle_beta   90.00
_cell.angle_gamma   90.00
#
_symmetry.space_group_name_H-M   'P 1'
#
loop_
_entity.id
_entity.type
_entity.pdbx_description
1 polymer ?
#
loop_
_entity_poly.entity_id
_entity_poly.type
_entity_poly.pdbx_seq_one_letter_code
_entity_poly.pdbx_strand_id
1 'polypeptide(L)'
;MAPIDLDSLSSNWKILQARLKPATPAASPKHKKFEEETQTLLKRKRHQNVNGKHDNDTANSVNGSEKSTPRKPPPSRKRQKMEEPASVGASTKHHDTKSLSRSVSMPSLKKRSLPPPSKDSAEAVSILAPHPDFPDIENEGVSAVALPGKYVALDCEMVGIGPEPNRDSALARVSLVNFHGHQVYDSYVQVPRNIEITDYRTAVSGIEPRHLRSSVARPFDEVRNDIKILLGGRILVGHAVKNDLDVLILKHDQRFIRDTSKFTKFRALALKAGWTPGLKLLADKLLGVQIQTGAHSSVEDARATMALYRLDKDDFEKEIRMKYGNVRLEGAGTDADAGGDEEVKRKSRNRKKKKKKN
;
A
#
# COMPACT_ATOMS: atom_id res chain seq x y z
N MET A 1 26.59 29.03 37.28
CA MET A 1 26.47 28.96 35.81
C MET A 1 27.52 29.89 35.22
N ALA A 2 28.35 29.41 34.30
CA ALA A 2 29.28 30.27 33.57
C ALA A 2 28.54 30.90 32.36
N PRO A 3 28.83 32.15 31.97
CA PRO A 3 28.23 32.76 30.78
C PRO A 3 28.79 32.10 29.51
N ILE A 4 27.91 31.85 28.55
CA ILE A 4 28.28 31.30 27.24
C ILE A 4 28.77 32.45 26.35
N ASP A 5 29.96 32.30 25.79
CA ASP A 5 30.55 33.27 24.86
C ASP A 5 29.83 33.23 23.49
N LEU A 6 29.23 34.36 23.12
CA LEU A 6 28.36 34.51 21.94
C LEU A 6 29.13 34.56 20.62
N ASP A 7 30.45 34.82 20.64
CA ASP A 7 31.25 34.95 19.41
C ASP A 7 31.69 33.60 18.81
N SER A 8 31.50 32.48 19.52
CA SER A 8 31.80 31.13 18.99
C SER A 8 30.70 30.50 18.11
N LEU A 9 29.55 31.17 17.94
CA LEU A 9 28.41 30.61 17.22
C LEU A 9 28.60 30.65 15.68
N SER A 10 28.44 29.50 15.02
CA SER A 10 28.80 29.30 13.61
C SER A 10 28.01 30.16 12.63
N SER A 11 28.61 30.48 11.47
CA SER A 11 28.09 31.43 10.47
C SER A 11 26.63 31.19 10.04
N ASN A 12 26.13 29.95 10.11
CA ASN A 12 24.72 29.63 9.83
C ASN A 12 23.73 30.31 10.78
N TRP A 13 24.08 30.58 12.04
CA TRP A 13 23.17 31.20 13.00
C TRP A 13 22.87 32.67 12.64
N LYS A 14 23.90 33.39 12.16
CA LYS A 14 23.78 34.79 11.71
C LYS A 14 22.91 34.90 10.44
N ILE A 15 22.98 33.91 9.55
CA ILE A 15 22.13 33.82 8.35
C ILE A 15 20.66 33.57 8.72
N LEU A 16 20.39 32.72 9.72
CA LEU A 16 19.03 32.45 10.20
C LEU A 16 18.38 33.70 10.81
N GLN A 17 19.11 34.44 11.64
CA GLN A 17 18.69 35.74 12.20
C GLN A 17 18.33 36.76 11.11
N ALA A 18 19.11 36.84 10.03
CA ALA A 18 18.86 37.76 8.91
C ALA A 18 17.54 37.45 8.16
N ARG A 19 17.14 36.17 8.08
CA ARG A 19 15.88 35.74 7.43
C ARG A 19 14.63 35.92 8.29
N LEU A 20 14.76 36.11 9.60
CA LEU A 20 13.64 36.15 10.54
C LEU A 20 13.11 37.57 10.85
N LYS A 21 13.61 38.61 10.17
CA LYS A 21 13.07 39.97 10.30
C LYS A 21 11.80 40.12 9.43
N PRO A 22 10.62 40.37 10.03
CA PRO A 22 9.39 40.57 9.26
C PRO A 22 9.42 41.91 8.51
N ALA A 23 8.95 41.92 7.27
CA ALA A 23 8.77 43.14 6.48
C ALA A 23 7.55 43.94 6.98
N THR A 24 7.67 45.25 7.01
CA THR A 24 6.59 46.18 7.35
C THR A 24 5.47 46.17 6.29
N PRO A 25 4.19 46.29 6.70
CA PRO A 25 3.07 46.29 5.76
C PRO A 25 2.95 47.61 4.98
N ALA A 26 2.84 47.53 3.66
CA ALA A 26 2.54 48.67 2.79
C ALA A 26 1.03 48.82 2.53
N ALA A 27 0.61 50.04 2.18
CA ALA A 27 -0.79 50.49 2.27
C ALA A 27 -1.74 50.01 1.14
N SER A 28 -3.03 50.07 1.44
CA SER A 28 -4.16 49.74 0.54
C SER A 28 -4.56 50.90 -0.38
N PRO A 29 -5.09 50.63 -1.59
CA PRO A 29 -5.93 51.57 -2.33
C PRO A 29 -7.44 51.24 -2.20
N LYS A 30 -8.28 52.23 -2.51
CA LYS A 30 -9.70 52.30 -2.12
C LYS A 30 -10.69 51.85 -3.21
N HIS A 31 -11.90 51.48 -2.74
CA HIS A 31 -13.21 51.51 -3.39
C HIS A 31 -13.33 51.96 -4.87
N LYS A 32 -14.11 51.19 -5.64
CA LYS A 32 -15.22 51.74 -6.46
C LYS A 32 -16.50 50.94 -6.22
N LYS A 33 -17.63 51.67 -6.24
CA LYS A 33 -19.00 51.23 -5.96
C LYS A 33 -19.83 51.51 -7.23
N PHE A 34 -20.69 50.60 -7.69
CA PHE A 34 -21.77 50.74 -8.69
C PHE A 34 -22.27 49.30 -8.99
N GLU A 35 -23.54 48.95 -9.14
CA GLU A 35 -24.80 49.41 -8.52
C GLU A 35 -25.80 48.22 -8.60
N GLU A 36 -26.91 48.25 -7.86
CA GLU A 36 -27.98 47.25 -8.01
C GLU A 36 -28.86 47.58 -9.21
N GLU A 37 -29.26 46.56 -9.98
CA GLU A 37 -30.54 46.60 -10.68
C GLU A 37 -31.23 45.23 -10.59
N THR A 38 -32.53 45.26 -10.31
CA THR A 38 -33.34 44.07 -9.98
C THR A 38 -34.34 43.76 -11.09
N GLN A 39 -34.96 42.57 -11.00
CA GLN A 39 -36.11 42.10 -11.81
C GLN A 39 -35.71 41.63 -13.24
N THR A 40 -36.38 40.68 -13.92
CA THR A 40 -37.74 40.13 -13.76
C THR A 40 -37.81 38.60 -14.02
N LEU A 41 -38.94 38.00 -13.60
CA LEU A 41 -39.37 36.61 -13.86
C LEU A 41 -39.66 36.32 -15.35
N LEU A 42 -39.33 35.11 -15.84
CA LEU A 42 -40.13 34.42 -16.87
C LEU A 42 -40.22 32.89 -16.64
N LYS A 43 -41.34 32.30 -17.08
CA LYS A 43 -41.78 30.91 -16.81
C LYS A 43 -41.68 30.00 -18.05
N ARG A 44 -41.78 28.67 -17.80
CA ARG A 44 -42.01 27.56 -18.76
C ARG A 44 -40.79 27.20 -19.64
N LYS A 45 -40.65 25.96 -20.14
CA LYS A 45 -41.69 24.95 -20.47
C LYS A 45 -41.24 23.49 -20.28
N ARG A 46 -42.07 22.70 -19.61
CA ARG A 46 -42.05 21.22 -19.57
C ARG A 46 -42.52 20.66 -20.92
N HIS A 47 -41.91 19.59 -21.41
CA HIS A 47 -42.46 18.75 -22.48
C HIS A 47 -42.52 17.29 -22.04
N GLN A 48 -43.70 16.69 -22.23
CA GLN A 48 -43.97 15.27 -22.15
C GLN A 48 -44.58 14.85 -23.49
N ASN A 49 -44.25 13.64 -23.93
CA ASN A 49 -45.03 12.73 -24.80
C ASN A 49 -44.58 11.33 -24.33
N VAL A 50 -45.39 10.32 -23.97
CA VAL A 50 -46.83 10.03 -24.10
C VAL A 50 -47.31 9.69 -25.52
N ASN A 51 -47.06 8.43 -25.92
CA ASN A 51 -48.04 7.36 -26.16
C ASN A 51 -47.25 6.16 -26.74
N GLY A 52 -47.42 4.90 -26.35
CA GLY A 52 -48.64 4.05 -26.33
C GLY A 52 -48.32 2.83 -27.22
N LYS A 53 -48.97 1.67 -27.18
CA LYS A 53 -50.08 1.12 -26.38
C LYS A 53 -50.18 -0.40 -26.74
N HIS A 54 -50.66 -1.27 -25.84
CA HIS A 54 -51.24 -2.60 -26.16
C HIS A 54 -50.32 -3.70 -26.76
N ASP A 55 -50.57 -5.03 -26.66
CA ASP A 55 -51.64 -5.77 -25.97
C ASP A 55 -51.21 -7.21 -25.52
N ASN A 56 -52.09 -7.77 -24.70
CA ASN A 56 -52.29 -9.10 -24.09
C ASN A 56 -51.84 -10.47 -24.73
N ASP A 57 -51.78 -11.46 -23.80
CA ASP A 57 -52.36 -12.83 -23.83
C ASP A 57 -51.57 -14.17 -24.06
N THR A 58 -51.61 -14.97 -22.98
CA THR A 58 -51.82 -16.44 -22.79
C THR A 58 -51.04 -17.57 -23.52
N ALA A 59 -50.50 -18.44 -22.65
CA ALA A 59 -50.08 -19.84 -22.75
C ALA A 59 -50.67 -20.80 -23.82
N ASN A 60 -49.82 -21.73 -24.33
CA ASN A 60 -50.08 -23.18 -24.22
C ASN A 60 -48.83 -24.08 -24.48
N SER A 61 -48.98 -25.40 -24.29
CA SER A 61 -47.93 -26.45 -24.40
C SER A 61 -48.11 -27.28 -25.71
N VAL A 62 -47.31 -28.27 -26.17
CA VAL A 62 -46.36 -29.23 -25.54
C VAL A 62 -45.28 -29.73 -26.55
N ASN A 63 -44.23 -30.39 -26.04
CA ASN A 63 -43.39 -31.45 -26.67
C ASN A 63 -42.48 -31.15 -27.90
N GLY A 64 -41.21 -31.59 -27.84
CA GLY A 64 -40.38 -31.79 -29.04
C GLY A 64 -38.85 -31.93 -28.86
N SER A 65 -38.38 -33.16 -28.58
CA SER A 65 -37.02 -33.69 -28.82
C SER A 65 -35.75 -32.93 -28.33
N GLU A 66 -35.03 -33.58 -27.41
CA GLU A 66 -33.68 -33.17 -26.99
C GLU A 66 -32.60 -33.49 -28.05
N LYS A 67 -31.73 -32.51 -28.35
CA LYS A 67 -30.38 -32.78 -28.86
C LYS A 67 -29.34 -31.97 -28.09
N SER A 68 -28.44 -32.69 -27.44
CA SER A 68 -27.42 -32.15 -26.54
C SER A 68 -26.31 -31.40 -27.31
N THR A 69 -26.09 -30.14 -26.95
CA THR A 69 -24.84 -29.43 -27.23
C THR A 69 -24.36 -28.75 -25.94
N PRO A 70 -23.12 -28.98 -25.49
CA PRO A 70 -22.67 -28.48 -24.19
C PRO A 70 -22.44 -26.96 -24.25
N ARG A 71 -23.19 -26.21 -23.43
CA ARG A 71 -22.96 -24.76 -23.25
C ARG A 71 -21.58 -24.52 -22.64
N LYS A 72 -20.81 -23.63 -23.27
CA LYS A 72 -19.48 -23.21 -22.78
C LYS A 72 -19.59 -22.50 -21.42
N PRO A 73 -18.64 -22.71 -20.48
CA PRO A 73 -18.59 -21.95 -19.24
C PRO A 73 -18.18 -20.49 -19.51
N PRO A 74 -18.50 -19.56 -18.59
CA PRO A 74 -18.18 -18.14 -18.77
C PRO A 74 -16.67 -17.85 -18.67
N PRO A 75 -16.19 -16.75 -19.29
CA PRO A 75 -14.79 -16.33 -19.26
C PRO A 75 -14.28 -16.00 -17.84
N SER A 76 -13.02 -16.34 -17.52
CA SER A 76 -12.33 -15.84 -16.32
C SER A 76 -12.30 -14.31 -16.27
N ARG A 77 -12.97 -13.75 -15.26
CA ARG A 77 -13.03 -12.31 -15.03
C ARG A 77 -11.63 -11.77 -14.69
N LYS A 78 -11.26 -10.61 -15.25
CA LYS A 78 -10.07 -9.84 -14.82
C LYS A 78 -10.25 -9.41 -13.36
N ARG A 79 -9.19 -9.44 -12.54
CA ARG A 79 -9.27 -9.03 -11.12
C ARG A 79 -9.82 -7.60 -11.02
N GLN A 80 -10.83 -7.40 -10.19
CA GLN A 80 -11.35 -6.08 -9.88
C GLN A 80 -10.28 -5.27 -9.11
N LYS A 81 -10.05 -4.03 -9.53
CA LYS A 81 -9.18 -3.04 -8.89
C LYS A 81 -10.01 -1.81 -8.55
N MET A 82 -9.48 -0.89 -7.72
CA MET A 82 -9.91 0.50 -7.85
C MET A 82 -9.58 0.99 -9.27
N GLU A 83 -10.49 1.74 -9.88
CA GLU A 83 -10.71 1.74 -11.35
C GLU A 83 -9.56 2.39 -12.16
N GLU A 84 -9.37 2.08 -13.45
CA GLU A 84 -10.18 2.58 -14.59
C GLU A 84 -10.60 1.48 -15.63
N PRO A 85 -11.44 1.78 -16.65
CA PRO A 85 -12.40 0.82 -17.23
C PRO A 85 -11.85 -0.22 -18.24
N ALA A 86 -12.75 -1.13 -18.63
CA ALA A 86 -12.41 -2.45 -19.15
C ALA A 86 -12.30 -2.58 -20.68
N SER A 87 -11.47 -3.55 -21.11
CA SER A 87 -11.76 -4.37 -22.28
C SER A 87 -11.35 -5.83 -22.00
N VAL A 88 -11.93 -6.73 -22.78
CA VAL A 88 -12.26 -8.12 -22.40
C VAL A 88 -11.28 -9.12 -23.00
N GLY A 89 -10.98 -10.21 -22.29
CA GLY A 89 -10.20 -11.33 -22.83
C GLY A 89 -9.76 -12.28 -21.73
N ALA A 90 -10.18 -13.55 -21.82
CA ALA A 90 -10.09 -14.51 -20.74
C ALA A 90 -9.67 -15.91 -21.21
N SER A 91 -9.09 -16.68 -20.31
CA SER A 91 -9.03 -18.14 -20.41
C SER A 91 -8.80 -18.75 -19.01
N THR A 92 -9.51 -19.84 -18.71
CA THR A 92 -9.51 -20.57 -17.43
C THR A 92 -8.79 -21.91 -17.54
N LYS A 93 -8.24 -22.40 -16.42
CA LYS A 93 -8.20 -23.84 -16.11
C LYS A 93 -8.48 -24.05 -14.62
N HIS A 94 -9.34 -25.02 -14.33
CA HIS A 94 -9.73 -25.45 -12.98
C HIS A 94 -9.03 -26.76 -12.60
N HIS A 95 -9.12 -27.14 -11.32
CA HIS A 95 -9.31 -28.55 -10.93
C HIS A 95 -10.17 -28.63 -9.64
N ASP A 96 -10.82 -29.77 -9.46
CA ASP A 96 -12.06 -29.89 -8.70
C ASP A 96 -11.93 -30.32 -7.22
N THR A 97 -13.07 -30.18 -6.54
CA THR A 97 -13.35 -30.45 -5.13
C THR A 97 -13.49 -31.93 -4.78
N LYS A 98 -13.23 -32.29 -3.52
CA LYS A 98 -13.94 -33.36 -2.80
C LYS A 98 -14.27 -32.95 -1.37
N SER A 99 -15.51 -33.18 -0.93
CA SER A 99 -15.92 -33.01 0.46
C SER A 99 -15.69 -34.30 1.25
N LEU A 100 -15.37 -34.17 2.54
CA LEU A 100 -15.45 -35.24 3.53
C LEU A 100 -15.99 -34.68 4.84
N SER A 101 -16.98 -35.36 5.39
CA SER A 101 -17.58 -35.06 6.70
C SER A 101 -16.61 -35.45 7.83
N ARG A 102 -16.63 -34.68 8.93
CA ARG A 102 -15.87 -35.01 10.14
C ARG A 102 -16.63 -34.60 11.40
N SER A 103 -17.11 -35.60 12.12
CA SER A 103 -17.68 -35.48 13.46
C SER A 103 -16.78 -36.22 14.46
N VAL A 104 -16.11 -35.47 15.35
CA VAL A 104 -15.45 -36.03 16.54
C VAL A 104 -15.58 -35.04 17.69
N SER A 105 -15.92 -35.54 18.87
CA SER A 105 -16.14 -34.76 20.10
C SER A 105 -14.85 -34.10 20.62
N MET A 106 -14.98 -32.93 21.27
CA MET A 106 -13.87 -32.24 21.95
C MET A 106 -13.94 -32.41 23.48
N PRO A 107 -12.87 -32.87 24.15
CA PRO A 107 -12.68 -32.70 25.59
C PRO A 107 -12.15 -31.28 25.92
N SER A 108 -12.60 -30.70 27.02
CA SER A 108 -12.20 -29.36 27.45
C SER A 108 -10.78 -29.30 28.02
N LEU A 109 -9.93 -28.42 27.48
CA LEU A 109 -8.62 -28.14 28.08
C LEU A 109 -8.75 -27.17 29.26
N LYS A 110 -8.23 -27.59 30.42
CA LYS A 110 -7.98 -26.70 31.57
C LYS A 110 -6.87 -25.71 31.20
N LYS A 111 -7.10 -24.41 31.45
CA LYS A 111 -6.09 -23.36 31.30
C LYS A 111 -4.89 -23.64 32.22
N ARG A 112 -3.70 -23.78 31.65
CA ARG A 112 -2.42 -23.81 32.38
C ARG A 112 -1.80 -22.42 32.26
N SER A 113 -1.44 -21.80 33.38
CA SER A 113 -0.77 -20.51 33.41
C SER A 113 0.59 -20.59 32.72
N LEU A 114 0.89 -19.59 31.88
CA LEU A 114 2.19 -19.48 31.21
C LEU A 114 3.27 -19.02 32.20
N PRO A 115 4.51 -19.54 32.11
CA PRO A 115 5.65 -19.02 32.87
C PRO A 115 6.07 -17.63 32.35
N PRO A 116 6.80 -16.83 33.16
CA PRO A 116 7.26 -15.51 32.74
C PRO A 116 8.30 -15.59 31.60
N PRO A 117 8.41 -14.53 30.77
CA PRO A 117 9.35 -14.46 29.65
C PRO A 117 10.81 -14.56 30.09
N SER A 118 11.64 -15.26 29.29
CA SER A 118 13.10 -15.27 29.40
C SER A 118 13.69 -13.95 28.87
N LYS A 119 14.96 -13.66 29.19
CA LYS A 119 15.67 -12.45 28.70
C LYS A 119 15.60 -12.31 27.18
N ASP A 120 15.87 -13.40 26.46
CA ASP A 120 15.82 -13.44 24.99
C ASP A 120 14.44 -13.04 24.46
N SER A 121 13.36 -13.46 25.12
CA SER A 121 12.00 -13.07 24.74
C SER A 121 11.63 -11.63 25.10
N ALA A 122 12.27 -11.03 26.11
CA ALA A 122 12.10 -9.61 26.42
C ALA A 122 12.81 -8.71 25.39
N GLU A 123 14.02 -9.10 24.95
CA GLU A 123 14.70 -8.44 23.84
C GLU A 123 13.93 -8.61 22.52
N ALA A 124 13.42 -9.82 22.25
CA ALA A 124 12.58 -10.10 21.07
C ALA A 124 11.32 -9.21 21.04
N VAL A 125 10.57 -9.09 22.14
CA VAL A 125 9.39 -8.19 22.23
C VAL A 125 9.79 -6.73 21.99
N SER A 126 10.98 -6.31 22.46
CA SER A 126 11.51 -4.95 22.23
C SER A 126 11.77 -4.62 20.75
N ILE A 127 11.97 -5.63 19.88
CA ILE A 127 12.19 -5.41 18.43
C ILE A 127 10.93 -4.88 17.73
N LEU A 128 9.74 -5.28 18.21
CA LEU A 128 8.45 -4.95 17.59
C LEU A 128 7.58 -3.99 18.42
N ALA A 129 8.03 -3.61 19.62
CA ALA A 129 7.39 -2.57 20.41
C ALA A 129 7.66 -1.17 19.79
N PRO A 130 6.71 -0.22 19.88
CA PRO A 130 6.99 1.18 19.55
C PRO A 130 8.02 1.77 20.53
N HIS A 131 8.85 2.69 20.04
CA HIS A 131 9.78 3.43 20.88
C HIS A 131 9.02 4.48 21.72
N PRO A 132 9.38 4.76 22.99
CA PRO A 132 8.65 5.74 23.80
C PRO A 132 8.50 7.13 23.16
N ASP A 133 9.54 7.62 22.50
CA ASP A 133 9.52 8.92 21.78
C ASP A 133 8.80 8.87 20.41
N PHE A 134 8.44 7.67 19.93
CA PHE A 134 7.75 7.44 18.66
C PHE A 134 6.61 6.42 18.87
N PRO A 135 5.58 6.80 19.66
CA PRO A 135 4.45 5.93 19.95
C PRO A 135 3.65 5.64 18.67
N ASP A 136 3.05 4.45 18.58
CA ASP A 136 2.11 4.17 17.49
C ASP A 136 0.80 4.91 17.74
N ILE A 137 0.37 5.70 16.76
CA ILE A 137 -0.92 6.37 16.74
C ILE A 137 -1.75 5.74 15.62
N GLU A 138 -2.84 5.07 15.99
CA GLU A 138 -3.72 4.43 15.02
C GLU A 138 -4.40 5.48 14.13
N ASN A 139 -4.31 5.26 12.81
CA ASN A 139 -4.93 6.10 11.80
C ASN A 139 -4.42 7.56 11.78
N GLU A 140 -3.20 7.83 12.27
CA GLU A 140 -2.58 9.18 12.32
C GLU A 140 -2.54 9.87 10.94
N GLY A 141 -2.40 9.11 9.86
CA GLY A 141 -1.96 9.62 8.57
C GLY A 141 -0.44 9.67 8.55
N VAL A 142 0.15 10.77 8.09
CA VAL A 142 1.62 10.99 8.17
C VAL A 142 2.01 11.36 9.60
N SER A 143 2.99 10.65 10.16
CA SER A 143 3.46 10.92 11.53
C SER A 143 4.13 12.28 11.68
N ALA A 144 3.78 13.00 12.74
CA ALA A 144 4.39 14.29 13.06
C ALA A 144 5.85 14.16 13.57
N VAL A 145 6.23 13.00 14.09
CA VAL A 145 7.53 12.78 14.77
C VAL A 145 8.49 11.88 13.98
N ALA A 146 7.98 10.87 13.27
CA ALA A 146 8.83 9.87 12.63
C ALA A 146 9.08 10.15 11.14
N LEU A 147 10.33 10.47 10.80
CA LEU A 147 10.73 10.67 9.40
C LEU A 147 11.02 9.33 8.68
N PRO A 148 10.66 9.17 7.38
CA PRO A 148 10.87 7.94 6.61
C PRO A 148 12.34 7.54 6.39
N GLY A 149 13.26 8.51 6.37
CA GLY A 149 14.67 8.25 6.03
C GLY A 149 14.83 7.67 4.62
N LYS A 150 15.84 6.79 4.45
CA LYS A 150 16.19 6.13 3.18
C LYS A 150 15.45 4.80 2.93
N TYR A 151 15.10 4.10 4.00
CA TYR A 151 14.49 2.77 3.98
C TYR A 151 13.12 2.85 4.67
N VAL A 152 12.08 2.40 3.97
CA VAL A 152 10.72 2.31 4.51
C VAL A 152 10.20 0.90 4.30
N ALA A 153 9.57 0.31 5.32
CA ALA A 153 8.84 -0.95 5.19
C ALA A 153 7.35 -0.66 5.08
N LEU A 154 6.68 -1.38 4.18
CA LEU A 154 5.26 -1.25 3.85
C LEU A 154 4.56 -2.57 4.14
N ASP A 155 3.38 -2.47 4.74
CA ASP A 155 2.39 -3.56 4.83
C ASP A 155 0.97 -3.00 4.70
N CYS A 156 0.04 -3.81 4.19
CA CYS A 156 -1.34 -3.42 3.89
C CYS A 156 -2.35 -4.50 4.29
N GLU A 157 -3.36 -4.10 5.06
CA GLU A 157 -4.55 -4.95 5.28
C GLU A 157 -5.54 -4.78 4.13
N MET A 158 -6.17 -5.88 3.71
CA MET A 158 -7.12 -5.89 2.60
C MET A 158 -8.41 -6.63 2.89
N VAL A 159 -9.53 -6.07 2.42
CA VAL A 159 -10.85 -6.73 2.38
C VAL A 159 -11.09 -7.38 1.02
N GLY A 160 -11.91 -8.43 0.99
CA GLY A 160 -12.41 -9.08 -0.23
C GLY A 160 -13.54 -8.27 -0.88
N ILE A 161 -13.50 -8.16 -2.21
CA ILE A 161 -14.47 -7.35 -2.97
C ILE A 161 -15.10 -8.13 -4.14
N GLY A 162 -16.34 -7.77 -4.46
CA GLY A 162 -17.09 -8.35 -5.57
C GLY A 162 -17.33 -9.88 -5.44
N PRO A 163 -17.69 -10.56 -6.54
CA PRO A 163 -18.11 -11.98 -6.53
C PRO A 163 -16.99 -13.01 -6.26
N GLU A 164 -15.72 -12.61 -6.29
CA GLU A 164 -14.58 -13.48 -5.96
C GLU A 164 -13.76 -12.89 -4.78
N PRO A 165 -14.33 -12.78 -3.55
CA PRO A 165 -13.68 -12.13 -2.41
C PRO A 165 -12.33 -12.75 -2.01
N ASN A 166 -12.08 -14.01 -2.37
CA ASN A 166 -10.81 -14.70 -2.11
C ASN A 166 -9.67 -14.29 -3.08
N ARG A 167 -9.98 -13.56 -4.15
CA ARG A 167 -9.05 -13.26 -5.25
C ARG A 167 -8.97 -11.78 -5.59
N ASP A 168 -10.08 -11.09 -5.48
CA ASP A 168 -10.20 -9.66 -5.74
C ASP A 168 -10.25 -8.95 -4.38
N SER A 169 -9.35 -7.98 -4.17
CA SER A 169 -9.10 -7.35 -2.87
C SER A 169 -9.01 -5.83 -3.00
N ALA A 170 -9.56 -5.10 -2.02
CA ALA A 170 -9.35 -3.66 -1.87
C ALA A 170 -8.50 -3.35 -0.64
N LEU A 171 -7.73 -2.27 -0.71
CA LEU A 171 -6.98 -1.73 0.41
C LEU A 171 -7.94 -1.27 1.52
N ALA A 172 -7.61 -1.58 2.77
CA ALA A 172 -8.44 -1.26 3.94
C ALA A 172 -7.66 -0.60 5.09
N ARG A 173 -6.37 -0.95 5.27
CA ARG A 173 -5.40 -0.22 6.09
C ARG A 173 -4.04 -0.28 5.42
N VAL A 174 -3.21 0.76 5.57
CA VAL A 174 -1.82 0.75 5.13
C VAL A 174 -0.93 1.36 6.22
N SER A 175 0.19 0.70 6.50
CA SER A 175 1.22 1.18 7.43
C SER A 175 2.57 1.32 6.75
N LEU A 176 3.31 2.37 7.10
CA LEU A 176 4.73 2.53 6.79
C LEU A 176 5.54 2.70 8.08
N VAL A 177 6.69 2.05 8.16
CA VAL A 177 7.69 2.28 9.21
C VAL A 177 9.04 2.64 8.60
N ASN A 178 9.84 3.46 9.29
CA ASN A 178 11.21 3.77 8.87
C ASN A 178 12.19 2.64 9.23
N PHE A 179 13.47 2.83 8.89
CA PHE A 179 14.55 1.88 9.22
C PHE A 179 14.61 1.46 10.71
N HIS A 180 14.28 2.37 11.64
CA HIS A 180 14.32 2.08 13.06
C HIS A 180 13.11 1.29 13.56
N GLY A 181 12.03 1.20 12.75
CA GLY A 181 10.75 0.60 13.12
C GLY A 181 9.70 1.61 13.58
N HIS A 182 10.01 2.91 13.57
CA HIS A 182 9.07 3.95 14.00
C HIS A 182 8.00 4.14 12.92
N GLN A 183 6.73 4.23 13.34
CA GLN A 183 5.57 4.43 12.46
C GLN A 183 5.66 5.79 11.77
N VAL A 184 5.76 5.78 10.43
CA VAL A 184 5.82 6.99 9.57
C VAL A 184 4.45 7.30 8.98
N TYR A 185 3.65 6.26 8.73
CA TYR A 185 2.30 6.40 8.24
C TYR A 185 1.42 5.27 8.78
N ASP A 186 0.17 5.58 9.11
CA ASP A 186 -0.91 4.59 9.25
C ASP A 186 -2.26 5.23 8.92
N SER A 187 -3.06 4.56 8.08
CA SER A 187 -4.42 4.99 7.80
C SER A 187 -5.32 3.82 7.44
N TYR A 188 -6.55 3.85 7.98
CA TYR A 188 -7.68 3.17 7.37
C TYR A 188 -8.08 3.86 6.07
N VAL A 189 -8.59 3.09 5.11
CA VAL A 189 -8.79 3.54 3.73
C VAL A 189 -10.23 3.28 3.28
N GLN A 190 -10.91 4.31 2.78
CA GLN A 190 -12.26 4.19 2.25
C GLN A 190 -12.22 3.37 0.95
N VAL A 191 -12.99 2.28 0.90
CA VAL A 191 -13.26 1.58 -0.35
C VAL A 191 -14.28 2.41 -1.16
N PRO A 192 -14.02 2.71 -2.45
CA PRO A 192 -14.95 3.48 -3.30
C PRO A 192 -16.36 2.89 -3.34
N ARG A 193 -17.39 3.75 -3.34
CA ARG A 193 -18.81 3.35 -3.20
C ARG A 193 -19.34 2.44 -4.31
N ASN A 194 -18.69 2.43 -5.47
CA ASN A 194 -18.97 1.54 -6.60
C ASN A 194 -18.36 0.13 -6.44
N ILE A 195 -17.58 -0.12 -5.38
CA ILE A 195 -16.97 -1.41 -5.09
C ILE A 195 -17.64 -2.00 -3.85
N GLU A 196 -18.36 -3.10 -4.06
CA GLU A 196 -18.97 -3.88 -2.99
C GLU A 196 -17.91 -4.66 -2.20
N ILE A 197 -17.85 -4.43 -0.88
CA ILE A 197 -17.09 -5.27 0.06
C ILE A 197 -17.95 -6.50 0.39
N THR A 198 -17.48 -7.67 -0.01
CA THR A 198 -18.18 -8.95 0.17
C THR A 198 -17.59 -9.80 1.29
N ASP A 199 -16.36 -9.52 1.73
CA ASP A 199 -15.74 -10.13 2.90
C ASP A 199 -14.75 -9.18 3.58
N TYR A 200 -14.95 -8.86 4.86
CA TYR A 200 -14.03 -8.02 5.62
C TYR A 200 -12.76 -8.76 6.05
N ARG A 201 -12.78 -10.10 6.05
CA ARG A 201 -11.69 -10.97 6.53
C ARG A 201 -11.25 -10.67 7.95
N THR A 202 -12.13 -10.13 8.81
CA THR A 202 -11.81 -9.54 10.12
C THR A 202 -10.96 -10.42 11.03
N ALA A 203 -11.17 -11.75 10.98
CA ALA A 203 -10.38 -12.72 11.75
C ALA A 203 -8.89 -12.78 11.36
N VAL A 204 -8.55 -12.31 10.16
CA VAL A 204 -7.18 -12.17 9.65
C VAL A 204 -6.77 -10.70 9.65
N SER A 205 -7.56 -9.81 9.04
CA SER A 205 -7.16 -8.42 8.76
C SER A 205 -7.37 -7.42 9.89
N GLY A 206 -8.13 -7.79 10.93
CA GLY A 206 -8.59 -6.87 11.97
C GLY A 206 -9.56 -5.78 11.48
N ILE A 207 -9.95 -5.78 10.19
CA ILE A 207 -10.80 -4.74 9.62
C ILE A 207 -12.26 -5.03 9.93
N GLU A 208 -12.97 -4.01 10.42
CA GLU A 208 -14.40 -4.04 10.66
C GLU A 208 -15.14 -2.98 9.83
N PRO A 209 -16.46 -3.12 9.59
CA PRO A 209 -17.29 -2.13 8.90
C PRO A 209 -17.22 -0.72 9.48
N ARG A 210 -16.89 -0.57 10.77
CA ARG A 210 -16.71 0.74 11.40
C ARG A 210 -15.44 1.46 10.94
N HIS A 211 -14.35 0.74 10.64
CA HIS A 211 -13.06 1.32 10.28
C HIS A 211 -13.10 2.00 8.91
N LEU A 212 -13.90 1.46 7.97
CA LEU A 212 -13.96 1.94 6.58
C LEU A 212 -15.04 3.01 6.34
N ARG A 213 -15.69 3.52 7.40
CA ARG A 213 -16.67 4.61 7.30
C ARG A 213 -15.98 5.90 6.89
N SER A 214 -16.68 6.77 6.16
CA SER A 214 -16.16 8.07 5.73
C SER A 214 -15.90 9.08 6.86
N SER A 215 -16.28 8.74 8.10
CA SER A 215 -15.97 9.50 9.31
C SER A 215 -14.73 8.98 10.06
N VAL A 216 -14.06 7.93 9.55
CA VAL A 216 -12.91 7.26 10.19
C VAL A 216 -11.77 7.09 9.19
N ALA A 217 -12.04 6.44 8.06
CA ALA A 217 -11.04 6.21 7.02
C ALA A 217 -10.83 7.42 6.11
N ARG A 218 -9.62 7.57 5.57
CA ARG A 218 -9.30 8.57 4.54
C ARG A 218 -9.71 8.10 3.13
N PRO A 219 -10.04 9.01 2.19
CA PRO A 219 -10.26 8.66 0.78
C PRO A 219 -9.04 7.94 0.18
N PHE A 220 -9.28 6.94 -0.67
CA PHE A 220 -8.19 6.17 -1.28
C PHE A 220 -7.15 7.04 -2.02
N ASP A 221 -7.60 8.04 -2.78
CA ASP A 221 -6.68 8.88 -3.57
C ASP A 221 -5.77 9.76 -2.71
N GLU A 222 -6.23 10.17 -1.52
CA GLU A 222 -5.42 10.89 -0.52
C GLU A 222 -4.31 9.97 0.00
N VAL A 223 -4.69 8.82 0.56
CA VAL A 223 -3.76 7.80 1.07
C VAL A 223 -2.77 7.34 0.00
N ARG A 224 -3.25 7.09 -1.22
CA ARG A 224 -2.41 6.66 -2.34
C ARG A 224 -1.39 7.72 -2.73
N ASN A 225 -1.76 9.00 -2.67
CA ASN A 225 -0.83 10.10 -2.97
C ASN A 225 0.21 10.26 -1.86
N ASP A 226 -0.18 10.18 -0.58
CA ASP A 226 0.74 10.21 0.56
C ASP A 226 1.76 9.06 0.46
N ILE A 227 1.29 7.83 0.29
CA ILE A 227 2.17 6.65 0.14
C ILE A 227 3.07 6.82 -1.10
N LYS A 228 2.57 7.33 -2.23
CA LYS A 228 3.40 7.61 -3.42
C LYS A 228 4.53 8.60 -3.13
N ILE A 229 4.27 9.65 -2.35
CA ILE A 229 5.28 10.64 -1.94
C ILE A 229 6.29 10.01 -0.97
N LEU A 230 5.80 9.26 0.04
CA LEU A 230 6.62 8.60 1.06
C LEU A 230 7.48 7.46 0.49
N LEU A 231 7.08 6.83 -0.62
CA LEU A 231 7.89 5.85 -1.36
C LEU A 231 8.87 6.48 -2.37
N GLY A 232 8.71 7.77 -2.68
CA GLY A 232 9.56 8.49 -3.64
C GLY A 232 11.02 8.53 -3.20
N GLY A 233 11.95 8.26 -4.12
CA GLY A 233 13.41 8.34 -3.89
C GLY A 233 13.98 7.40 -2.83
N ARG A 234 13.24 6.36 -2.42
CA ARG A 234 13.57 5.51 -1.27
C ARG A 234 13.66 4.03 -1.62
N ILE A 235 14.13 3.25 -0.65
CA ILE A 235 14.17 1.79 -0.70
C ILE A 235 12.94 1.24 0.00
N LEU A 236 12.13 0.52 -0.76
CA LEU A 236 10.95 -0.17 -0.26
C LEU A 236 11.31 -1.57 0.24
N VAL A 237 11.11 -1.80 1.53
CA VAL A 237 11.19 -3.11 2.19
C VAL A 237 9.75 -3.66 2.31
N GLY A 238 9.54 -4.96 2.13
CA GLY A 238 8.20 -5.55 2.21
C GLY A 238 8.24 -7.08 2.27
N HIS A 239 7.11 -7.72 2.59
CA HIS A 239 6.96 -9.17 2.52
C HIS A 239 5.90 -9.53 1.47
N ALA A 240 6.34 -10.10 0.34
CA ALA A 240 5.48 -10.34 -0.84
C ALA A 240 4.85 -9.05 -1.42
N VAL A 241 5.57 -7.93 -1.31
CA VAL A 241 5.23 -6.51 -1.61
C VAL A 241 4.47 -6.21 -2.91
N LYS A 242 4.41 -7.17 -3.84
CA LYS A 242 3.58 -7.08 -5.04
C LYS A 242 2.10 -6.96 -4.68
N ASN A 243 1.65 -7.62 -3.60
CA ASN A 243 0.24 -7.61 -3.19
C ASN A 243 -0.20 -6.19 -2.79
N ASP A 244 0.61 -5.53 -1.98
CA ASP A 244 0.46 -4.17 -1.46
C ASP A 244 0.46 -3.15 -2.60
N LEU A 245 1.49 -3.20 -3.46
CA LEU A 245 1.60 -2.32 -4.63
C LEU A 245 0.46 -2.52 -5.63
N ASP A 246 -0.09 -3.74 -5.75
CA ASP A 246 -1.24 -4.02 -6.63
C ASP A 246 -2.54 -3.37 -6.15
N VAL A 247 -2.79 -3.30 -4.82
CA VAL A 247 -3.99 -2.68 -4.22
C VAL A 247 -3.84 -1.17 -4.03
N LEU A 248 -2.61 -0.68 -3.81
CA LEU A 248 -2.28 0.76 -3.85
C LEU A 248 -2.28 1.33 -5.28
N ILE A 249 -2.27 0.47 -6.31
CA ILE A 249 -2.13 0.87 -7.73
C ILE A 249 -0.89 1.76 -7.91
N LEU A 250 0.22 1.29 -7.34
CA LEU A 250 1.54 1.91 -7.42
C LEU A 250 2.53 0.95 -8.06
N LYS A 251 3.66 1.51 -8.53
CA LYS A 251 4.81 0.75 -9.00
C LYS A 251 6.04 1.30 -8.30
N HIS A 252 6.93 0.41 -7.91
CA HIS A 252 8.24 0.76 -7.38
C HIS A 252 9.31 0.03 -8.22
N ASP A 253 10.47 0.67 -8.42
CA ASP A 253 11.56 0.10 -9.20
C ASP A 253 12.06 -1.19 -8.51
N GLN A 254 12.13 -2.29 -9.26
CA GLN A 254 12.58 -3.58 -8.74
C GLN A 254 14.01 -3.54 -8.20
N ARG A 255 14.84 -2.59 -8.66
CA ARG A 255 16.19 -2.32 -8.16
C ARG A 255 16.18 -1.71 -6.75
N PHE A 256 15.06 -1.12 -6.35
CA PHE A 256 14.87 -0.49 -5.05
C PHE A 256 13.98 -1.29 -4.08
N ILE A 257 13.41 -2.43 -4.50
CA ILE A 257 12.65 -3.35 -3.63
C ILE A 257 13.54 -4.34 -2.87
N ARG A 258 13.32 -4.48 -1.56
CA ARG A 258 13.87 -5.52 -0.66
C ARG A 258 12.70 -6.40 -0.16
N ASP A 259 12.38 -7.44 -0.92
CA ASP A 259 11.26 -8.34 -0.60
C ASP A 259 11.73 -9.55 0.22
N THR A 260 11.36 -9.59 1.49
CA THR A 260 11.78 -10.64 2.45
C THR A 260 11.24 -12.02 2.09
N SER A 261 10.11 -12.12 1.38
CA SER A 261 9.61 -13.41 0.88
C SER A 261 10.48 -14.01 -0.23
N LYS A 262 11.29 -13.17 -0.91
CA LYS A 262 12.09 -13.54 -2.09
C LYS A 262 13.58 -13.71 -1.82
N PHE A 263 14.10 -13.22 -0.70
CA PHE A 263 15.53 -13.28 -0.36
C PHE A 263 16.04 -14.71 -0.22
N THR A 264 17.20 -15.01 -0.81
CA THR A 264 17.68 -16.40 -0.98
C THR A 264 17.84 -17.15 0.34
N LYS A 265 18.41 -16.52 1.38
CA LYS A 265 18.56 -17.16 2.71
C LYS A 265 17.21 -17.51 3.32
N PHE A 266 16.26 -16.57 3.31
CA PHE A 266 14.94 -16.77 3.90
C PHE A 266 14.12 -17.80 3.14
N ARG A 267 14.27 -17.87 1.81
CA ARG A 267 13.65 -18.92 0.98
C ARG A 267 14.12 -20.34 1.34
N ALA A 268 15.33 -20.51 1.88
CA ALA A 268 15.80 -21.81 2.37
C ALA A 268 15.05 -22.29 3.64
N LEU A 269 14.36 -21.40 4.35
CA LEU A 269 13.56 -21.72 5.53
C LEU A 269 12.10 -22.07 5.21
N ALA A 270 11.68 -21.98 3.94
CA ALA A 270 10.33 -22.31 3.51
C ALA A 270 10.00 -23.79 3.73
N LEU A 271 8.76 -24.08 4.14
CA LEU A 271 8.27 -25.43 4.45
C LEU A 271 8.32 -26.41 3.26
N LYS A 272 8.45 -25.89 2.02
CA LYS A 272 8.50 -26.66 0.77
C LYS A 272 9.51 -26.02 -0.17
N ALA A 273 10.32 -26.84 -0.83
CA ALA A 273 11.25 -26.36 -1.85
C ALA A 273 10.53 -25.55 -2.93
N GLY A 274 11.10 -24.41 -3.33
CA GLY A 274 10.53 -23.48 -4.32
C GLY A 274 9.47 -22.52 -3.79
N TRP A 275 8.87 -22.76 -2.62
CA TRP A 275 7.86 -21.85 -2.03
C TRP A 275 8.52 -20.62 -1.39
N THR A 276 7.73 -19.58 -1.12
CA THR A 276 8.12 -18.47 -0.24
C THR A 276 7.81 -18.83 1.22
N PRO A 277 8.65 -18.49 2.20
CA PRO A 277 8.27 -18.53 3.61
C PRO A 277 7.20 -17.47 3.87
N GLY A 278 6.35 -17.67 4.88
CA GLY A 278 5.46 -16.61 5.39
C GLY A 278 6.15 -15.76 6.45
N LEU A 279 5.72 -14.51 6.61
CA LEU A 279 6.32 -13.55 7.55
C LEU A 279 6.40 -14.11 8.97
N LYS A 280 5.29 -14.67 9.48
CA LYS A 280 5.21 -15.32 10.79
C LYS A 280 6.27 -16.40 11.03
N LEU A 281 6.58 -17.20 10.00
CA LEU A 281 7.62 -18.24 10.09
C LEU A 281 9.03 -17.65 10.17
N LEU A 282 9.28 -16.53 9.47
CA LEU A 282 10.55 -15.83 9.53
C LEU A 282 10.73 -15.09 10.86
N ALA A 283 9.68 -14.41 11.32
CA ALA A 283 9.67 -13.69 12.59
C ALA A 283 9.97 -14.64 13.77
N ASP A 284 9.27 -15.78 13.85
CA ASP A 284 9.49 -16.81 14.88
C ASP A 284 10.91 -17.39 14.80
N LYS A 285 11.39 -17.79 13.62
CA LYS A 285 12.70 -18.46 13.45
C LYS A 285 13.92 -17.56 13.51
N LEU A 286 13.81 -16.28 13.12
CA LEU A 286 14.95 -15.38 12.94
C LEU A 286 14.98 -14.20 13.90
N LEU A 287 13.83 -13.79 14.43
CA LEU A 287 13.73 -12.70 15.42
C LEU A 287 13.29 -13.22 16.80
N GLY A 288 12.84 -14.47 16.91
CA GLY A 288 12.33 -15.03 18.16
C GLY A 288 10.97 -14.47 18.60
N VAL A 289 10.21 -13.84 17.68
CA VAL A 289 8.95 -13.14 17.97
C VAL A 289 7.75 -13.84 17.34
N GLN A 290 6.67 -13.98 18.11
CA GLN A 290 5.39 -14.50 17.63
C GLN A 290 4.43 -13.37 17.28
N ILE A 291 4.42 -13.00 16.00
CA ILE A 291 3.44 -12.07 15.41
C ILE A 291 2.16 -12.77 14.99
N GLN A 292 1.11 -12.00 14.66
CA GLN A 292 -0.15 -12.51 14.11
C GLN A 292 -0.77 -13.59 15.03
N THR A 293 -0.78 -13.36 16.34
CA THR A 293 -1.35 -14.29 17.34
C THR A 293 -2.88 -14.20 17.43
N GLY A 294 -3.47 -13.13 16.88
CA GLY A 294 -4.89 -12.97 16.60
C GLY A 294 -5.09 -12.43 15.19
N ALA A 295 -5.88 -11.36 15.05
CA ALA A 295 -5.87 -10.54 13.84
C ALA A 295 -4.47 -9.92 13.63
N HIS A 296 -4.16 -9.62 12.37
CA HIS A 296 -2.92 -8.99 11.94
C HIS A 296 -2.92 -7.50 12.30
N SER A 297 -1.71 -6.95 12.35
CA SER A 297 -1.48 -5.51 12.47
C SER A 297 -0.42 -5.12 11.45
N SER A 298 -0.82 -4.42 10.38
CA SER A 298 0.13 -3.89 9.40
C SER A 298 1.31 -3.08 9.99
N VAL A 299 1.18 -2.46 11.17
CA VAL A 299 2.32 -1.81 11.85
C VAL A 299 3.31 -2.86 12.42
N GLU A 300 2.80 -3.93 13.04
CA GLU A 300 3.61 -5.06 13.53
C GLU A 300 4.31 -5.78 12.36
N ASP A 301 3.56 -6.09 11.30
CA ASP A 301 4.07 -6.82 10.13
C ASP A 301 5.10 -5.98 9.34
N ALA A 302 4.90 -4.66 9.21
CA ALA A 302 5.89 -3.75 8.65
C ALA A 302 7.16 -3.67 9.51
N ARG A 303 7.04 -3.60 10.85
CA ARG A 303 8.20 -3.66 11.77
C ARG A 303 8.94 -4.98 11.68
N ALA A 304 8.25 -6.12 11.71
CA ALA A 304 8.86 -7.44 11.59
C ALA A 304 9.60 -7.59 10.26
N THR A 305 9.03 -7.08 9.18
CA THR A 305 9.65 -7.04 7.86
C THR A 305 10.90 -6.16 7.83
N MET A 306 10.89 -4.98 8.46
CA MET A 306 12.08 -4.11 8.57
C MET A 306 13.17 -4.75 9.45
N ALA A 307 12.80 -5.40 10.55
CA ALA A 307 13.72 -6.11 11.43
C ALA A 307 14.41 -7.29 10.72
N LEU A 308 13.65 -8.07 9.94
CA LEU A 308 14.21 -9.13 9.08
C LEU A 308 15.19 -8.56 8.03
N TYR A 309 14.86 -7.44 7.40
CA TYR A 309 15.80 -6.78 6.48
C TYR A 309 17.06 -6.29 7.20
N ARG A 310 16.94 -5.74 8.42
CA ARG A 310 18.07 -5.28 9.23
C ARG A 310 19.01 -6.41 9.64
N LEU A 311 18.46 -7.57 10.03
CA LEU A 311 19.22 -8.75 10.45
C LEU A 311 20.22 -9.21 9.38
N ASP A 312 19.80 -9.24 8.12
CA ASP A 312 20.56 -9.81 6.99
C ASP A 312 20.92 -8.75 5.92
N LYS A 313 20.93 -7.48 6.31
CA LYS A 313 21.00 -6.33 5.40
C LYS A 313 22.12 -6.41 4.36
N ASP A 314 23.32 -6.79 4.77
CA ASP A 314 24.48 -6.70 3.89
C ASP A 314 24.48 -7.82 2.83
N ASP A 315 23.93 -9.00 3.14
CA ASP A 315 23.71 -10.04 2.14
C ASP A 315 22.49 -9.73 1.24
N PHE A 316 21.46 -9.04 1.75
CA PHE A 316 20.41 -8.44 0.90
C PHE A 316 20.99 -7.49 -0.14
N GLU A 317 21.79 -6.50 0.29
CA GLU A 317 22.39 -5.52 -0.62
C GLU A 317 23.40 -6.16 -1.59
N LYS A 318 24.06 -7.25 -1.17
CA LYS A 318 24.90 -8.09 -2.04
C LYS A 318 24.07 -8.83 -3.09
N GLU A 319 22.94 -9.45 -2.73
CA GLU A 319 22.05 -10.13 -3.69
C GLU A 319 21.49 -9.13 -4.72
N ILE A 320 21.00 -7.97 -4.26
CA ILE A 320 20.51 -6.89 -5.12
C ILE A 320 21.62 -6.39 -6.07
N ARG A 321 22.84 -6.19 -5.56
CA ARG A 321 24.00 -5.79 -6.37
C ARG A 321 24.41 -6.84 -7.40
N MET A 322 24.37 -8.13 -7.05
CA MET A 322 24.65 -9.22 -7.99
C MET A 322 23.59 -9.30 -9.10
N LYS A 323 22.32 -9.00 -8.77
CA LYS A 323 21.19 -9.11 -9.70
C LYS A 323 21.00 -7.90 -10.61
N TYR A 324 21.30 -6.70 -10.13
CA TYR A 324 21.01 -5.43 -10.82
C TYR A 324 22.23 -4.50 -11.00
N GLY A 325 23.40 -4.88 -10.48
CA GLY A 325 24.61 -4.04 -10.48
C GLY A 325 24.59 -2.93 -9.42
N ASN A 326 25.55 -2.01 -9.50
CA ASN A 326 25.64 -0.87 -8.60
C ASN A 326 24.64 0.22 -9.00
N VAL A 327 23.41 0.11 -8.52
CA VAL A 327 22.35 1.11 -8.74
C VAL A 327 22.38 2.14 -7.62
N ARG A 328 22.48 3.42 -7.97
CA ARG A 328 22.30 4.54 -7.02
C ARG A 328 20.84 4.97 -7.02
N LEU A 329 20.30 5.29 -5.86
CA LEU A 329 19.09 6.13 -5.78
C LEU A 329 19.45 7.47 -6.41
N GLU A 330 18.69 7.89 -7.42
CA GLU A 330 18.70 9.30 -7.80
C GLU A 330 18.05 10.07 -6.65
N GLY A 331 18.77 11.04 -6.10
CA GLY A 331 18.24 11.89 -5.04
C GLY A 331 16.99 12.59 -5.56
N ALA A 332 15.99 12.79 -4.71
CA ALA A 332 14.87 13.66 -5.05
C ALA A 332 15.44 15.03 -5.42
N GLY A 333 15.31 15.39 -6.69
CA GLY A 333 15.93 16.59 -7.24
C GLY A 333 15.43 17.83 -6.51
N THR A 334 16.34 18.51 -5.83
CA THR A 334 16.18 19.95 -5.64
C THR A 334 16.44 20.58 -7.00
N ASP A 335 15.38 20.75 -7.79
CA ASP A 335 15.38 21.61 -8.97
C ASP A 335 15.50 23.07 -8.50
N ALA A 336 16.68 23.41 -8.01
CA ALA A 336 17.12 24.78 -7.83
C ALA A 336 17.57 25.27 -9.19
N ASP A 337 16.74 26.11 -9.81
CA ASP A 337 17.04 26.82 -11.04
C ASP A 337 18.39 27.56 -10.90
N ALA A 338 19.37 27.08 -11.65
CA ALA A 338 20.67 27.69 -11.82
C ALA A 338 21.03 27.58 -13.31
N GLY A 339 20.53 28.53 -14.09
CA GLY A 339 20.81 28.64 -15.52
C GLY A 339 22.33 28.61 -15.81
N GLY A 340 22.70 27.86 -16.84
CA GLY A 340 24.07 27.65 -17.26
C GLY A 340 24.11 26.90 -18.57
N ASP A 341 24.00 27.64 -19.68
CA ASP A 341 24.13 27.09 -21.02
C ASP A 341 25.54 26.53 -21.26
N GLU A 342 25.68 25.21 -21.47
CA GLU A 342 26.74 24.66 -22.33
C GLU A 342 26.25 23.44 -23.14
N GLU A 343 26.37 23.55 -24.46
CA GLU A 343 25.92 22.57 -25.45
C GLU A 343 26.90 21.39 -25.60
N VAL A 344 26.71 20.31 -24.83
CA VAL A 344 27.56 19.09 -24.97
C VAL A 344 26.91 18.02 -25.84
N LYS A 345 27.37 17.95 -27.10
CA LYS A 345 26.96 16.98 -28.14
C LYS A 345 27.02 15.51 -27.71
N ARG A 346 25.86 14.87 -27.57
CA ARG A 346 25.73 13.41 -27.39
C ARG A 346 26.03 12.65 -28.70
N LYS A 347 27.28 12.17 -28.87
CA LYS A 347 27.61 11.19 -29.93
C LYS A 347 26.96 9.83 -29.65
N SER A 348 25.95 9.45 -30.43
CA SER A 348 25.38 8.10 -30.38
C SER A 348 26.35 7.07 -31.00
N ARG A 349 26.68 6.01 -30.26
CA ARG A 349 27.47 4.87 -30.78
C ARG A 349 26.54 3.74 -31.22
N ASN A 350 26.06 3.85 -32.46
CA ASN A 350 25.18 2.85 -33.07
C ASN A 350 25.99 1.59 -33.48
N ARG A 351 25.91 0.50 -32.69
CA ARG A 351 26.71 -0.72 -32.91
C ARG A 351 26.07 -1.66 -33.94
N LYS A 352 26.21 -1.35 -35.24
CA LYS A 352 25.81 -2.27 -36.34
C LYS A 352 26.57 -3.60 -36.25
N LYS A 353 25.86 -4.72 -36.03
CA LYS A 353 26.39 -6.08 -36.24
C LYS A 353 26.65 -6.30 -37.72
N LYS A 354 27.91 -6.47 -38.13
CA LYS A 354 28.27 -6.86 -39.51
C LYS A 354 28.33 -8.38 -39.61
N LYS A 355 27.33 -8.97 -40.25
CA LYS A 355 27.29 -10.39 -40.64
C LYS A 355 28.40 -10.61 -41.68
N LYS A 356 29.29 -11.58 -41.48
CA LYS A 356 30.28 -11.99 -42.49
C LYS A 356 30.03 -13.45 -42.85
N LYS A 357 29.62 -13.69 -44.11
CA LYS A 357 29.83 -14.97 -44.78
C LYS A 357 31.30 -15.01 -45.19
N ASN A 358 31.98 -16.11 -44.96
CA ASN A 358 32.30 -17.12 -45.96
C ASN A 358 32.70 -18.39 -45.22
#